data_AF-A0A1M5GWD6-F1
#
_entry.id   AF-A0A1M5GWD6-F1
#
_cell.length_a   1.000
_cell.length_b   1.000
_cell.length_c   1.000
_cell.angle_alpha   90.00
_cell.angle_beta   90.00
_cell.angle_gamma   90.00
#
_symmetry.space_group_name_H-M   'P 1'
#
loop_
_entity.id
_entity.type
_entity.pdbx_description
1 polymer ?
#
loop_
_entity_poly.entity_id
_entity_poly.type
_entity_poly.pdbx_seq_one_letter_code
_entity_poly.pdbx_strand_id
1 'polypeptide(L)' 'MSLLNKIGKKMFFMIVTVLLIMTLINYSNFERFNVIRMNEFFSGFFAGTLLALLIAGMLNYTKIKNK' A
#
# COMPACT_ATOMS: atom_id res chain seq x y z
N MET A 1 -7.16 13.16 -18.38
CA MET A 1 -6.50 11.91 -17.94
C MET A 1 -6.92 10.77 -18.88
N SER A 2 -5.98 10.12 -19.58
CA SER A 2 -6.31 8.99 -20.48
C SER A 2 -6.96 7.83 -19.72
N LEU A 3 -7.71 6.98 -20.43
CA LEU A 3 -8.34 5.79 -19.85
C LEU A 3 -7.30 4.88 -19.17
N LEU A 4 -6.14 4.73 -19.81
CA LEU A 4 -4.99 3.97 -19.33
C LEU A 4 -4.45 4.52 -18.00
N ASN A 5 -4.35 5.84 -17.87
CA ASN A 5 -3.93 6.49 -16.62
C ASN A 5 -4.96 6.34 -15.48
N LYS A 6 -6.27 6.33 -15.80
CA LYS A 6 -7.32 6.09 -14.79
C LYS A 6 -7.27 4.64 -14.28
N ILE A 7 -7.07 3.68 -15.18
CA ILE A 7 -6.92 2.26 -14.83
C ILE A 7 -5.64 2.07 -14.01
N GLY A 8 -4.51 2.62 -14.46
CA GLY A 8 -3.24 2.56 -13.74
C GLY A 8 -3.33 3.12 -12.32
N LYS A 9 -3.99 4.28 -12.15
CA LYS A 9 -4.28 4.85 -10.81
C LYS A 9 -5.05 3.87 -9.94
N LYS A 10 -6.16 3.32 -10.45
CA LYS A 10 -7.02 2.39 -9.68
C LYS A 10 -6.26 1.12 -9.28
N MET A 11 -5.51 0.54 -10.21
CA MET A 11 -4.69 -0.65 -9.96
C MET A 11 -3.59 -0.38 -8.95
N PHE A 12 -2.89 0.76 -9.06
CA PHE A 12 -1.86 1.17 -8.09
C PHE A 12 -2.43 1.22 -6.66
N PHE A 13 -3.52 1.97 -6.45
CA PHE A 13 -4.13 2.07 -5.13
C PHE A 13 -4.61 0.72 -4.61
N MET A 14 -5.20 -0.11 -5.47
CA MET A 14 -5.66 -1.45 -5.09
C MET A 14 -4.49 -2.32 -4.61
N ILE A 15 -3.40 -2.39 -5.38
CA ILE A 15 -2.23 -3.22 -5.06
C ILE A 15 -1.57 -2.75 -3.76
N VAL A 16 -1.32 -1.44 -3.62
CA VAL A 16 -0.68 -0.89 -2.42
C VAL A 16 -1.55 -1.12 -1.18
N THR A 17 -2.87 -0.99 -1.31
CA THR A 17 -3.81 -1.25 -0.19
C THR A 17 -3.83 -2.72 0.21
N VAL A 18 -3.87 -3.65 -0.76
CA VAL A 18 -3.84 -5.10 -0.48
C VAL A 18 -2.54 -5.48 0.22
N LEU A 19 -1.41 -4.98 -0.28
CA LEU A 19 -0.10 -5.20 0.35
C LEU A 19 -0.06 -4.64 1.77
N LEU A 20 -0.61 -3.43 1.99
CA LEU A 20 -0.65 -2.83 3.33
C LEU A 20 -1.46 -3.67 4.31
N ILE A 21 -2.63 -4.16 3.89
CA ILE A 21 -3.46 -5.05 4.71
C ILE A 21 -2.70 -6.34 5.04
N MET A 22 -2.03 -6.95 4.06
CA MET A 22 -1.21 -8.14 4.29
C MET A 22 -0.09 -7.86 5.30
N THR A 23 0.62 -6.73 5.17
CA THR A 23 1.67 -6.33 6.12
C THR A 23 1.11 -6.09 7.53
N LEU A 24 -0.08 -5.50 7.66
CA LEU A 24 -0.72 -5.29 8.96
C LEU A 24 -1.18 -6.60 9.60
N ILE A 25 -1.73 -7.53 8.82
CA ILE A 25 -2.07 -8.88 9.29
C ILE A 25 -0.80 -9.61 9.73
N ASN A 26 0.27 -9.48 8.96
CA ASN A 26 1.56 -10.05 9.27
C ASN A 26 2.17 -9.48 10.56
N TYR A 27 1.97 -8.19 10.82
CA TYR A 27 2.40 -7.53 12.06
C TYR A 27 1.54 -7.90 13.28
N SER A 28 0.27 -8.21 13.06
CA SER A 28 -0.65 -8.51 14.16
C SER A 28 -0.30 -9.81 14.89
N ASN A 29 -0.51 -9.84 16.22
CA ASN A 29 -0.28 -11.02 17.07
C ASN A 29 -1.36 -12.12 16.91
N PHE A 30 -1.99 -12.24 15.74
CA PHE A 30 -2.92 -13.33 15.48
C PHE A 30 -2.15 -14.64 15.33
N GLU A 31 -2.30 -15.55 16.30
CA GLU A 31 -1.61 -16.85 16.34
C GLU A 31 -1.77 -17.68 15.05
N ARG A 32 -2.88 -17.50 14.32
CA ARG A 32 -3.13 -18.15 13.02
C ARG A 32 -2.15 -17.76 11.91
N PHE A 33 -1.38 -16.69 12.07
CA PHE A 33 -0.44 -16.19 11.05
C PHE A 33 1.03 -16.30 11.45
N ASN A 34 1.35 -17.03 12.54
CA ASN A 34 2.72 -17.20 13.01
C ASN A 34 3.69 -17.76 11.95
N VAL A 35 3.20 -18.59 11.02
CA VAL A 35 4.03 -19.19 9.95
C VAL A 35 4.55 -18.18 8.93
N ILE A 36 3.84 -17.05 8.78
CA ILE A 36 4.14 -16.03 7.74
C ILE A 36 4.74 -14.77 8.39
N ARG A 37 4.83 -14.73 9.73
CA ARG A 37 5.19 -13.54 10.50
C ARG A 37 6.60 -13.05 10.20
N MET A 38 6.71 -11.79 9.78
CA MET A 38 7.96 -11.07 9.65
C MET A 38 8.37 -10.48 10.99
N ASN A 39 9.67 -10.27 11.14
CA ASN A 39 10.23 -9.51 12.24
C ASN A 39 9.62 -8.09 12.25
N GLU A 40 9.33 -7.59 13.45
CA GLU A 40 8.78 -6.26 13.73
C GLU A 40 9.49 -5.14 12.96
N PHE A 41 10.82 -5.19 12.85
CA PHE A 41 11.59 -4.22 12.06
C PHE A 41 11.14 -4.16 10.60
N PHE A 42 11.08 -5.32 9.94
CA PHE A 42 10.71 -5.36 8.53
C PHE A 42 9.21 -5.07 8.35
N SER A 43 8.34 -5.59 9.22
CA SER A 43 6.91 -5.29 9.16
C SER A 43 6.64 -3.78 9.28
N GLY A 44 7.33 -3.10 10.20
CA GLY A 44 7.29 -1.64 10.34
C GLY A 44 7.84 -0.92 9.12
N PHE A 45 8.98 -1.38 8.58
CA PHE A 45 9.56 -0.83 7.34
C PHE A 45 8.55 -0.90 6.19
N PHE A 46 8.03 -2.08 5.85
CA PHE A 46 7.08 -2.25 4.74
C PHE A 46 5.78 -1.47 4.95
N ALA A 47 5.24 -1.43 6.17
CA ALA A 47 4.07 -0.62 6.46
C ALA A 47 4.35 0.87 6.20
N GLY A 48 5.50 1.37 6.65
CA GLY A 48 5.96 2.74 6.39
C GLY A 48 6.12 3.03 4.89
N THR A 49 6.78 2.14 4.14
CA THR A 49 6.99 2.30 2.70
C THR A 49 5.68 2.31 1.93
N LEU A 50 4.74 1.42 2.27
CA LEU A 50 3.42 1.34 1.63
C LEU A 50 2.55 2.56 1.94
N LEU A 51 2.61 3.07 3.17
CA LEU A 51 1.97 4.34 3.54
C LEU A 51 2.57 5.52 2.77
N ALA A 52 3.89 5.59 2.65
CA ALA A 52 4.57 6.62 1.86
C ALA A 52 4.16 6.55 0.38
N LEU A 53 4.03 5.34 -0.19
CA LEU A 53 3.56 5.14 -1.55
C LEU A 53 2.10 5.56 -1.75
N LEU A 54 1.21 5.29 -0.78
CA LEU A 54 -0.17 5.79 -0.82
C LEU A 54 -0.21 7.31 -0.86
N ILE A 55 0.54 7.97 0.03
CA ILE A 55 0.57 9.44 0.11
C ILE A 55 1.18 10.02 -1.17
N ALA A 56 2.31 9.49 -1.64
CA ALA A 56 2.95 9.92 -2.88
C ALA A 56 2.03 9.73 -4.10
N GLY A 57 1.33 8.60 -4.18
CA GLY A 57 0.31 8.33 -5.18
C GLY A 57 -0.85 9.31 -5.11
N MET A 58 -1.36 9.62 -3.90
CA MET A 58 -2.41 10.62 -3.71
C MET A 58 -1.94 11.98 -4.22
N LEU A 59 -0.74 12.44 -3.86
CA LEU A 59 -0.23 13.73 -4.31
C LEU A 59 -0.05 13.80 -5.84
N ASN A 60 0.54 12.76 -6.44
CA ASN A 60 0.79 12.71 -7.88
C ASN A 60 -0.51 12.61 -8.70
N TYR A 61 -1.43 11.73 -8.30
CA TYR A 61 -2.68 11.51 -9.03
C TYR A 61 -3.80 12.51 -8.70
N THR A 62 -3.62 13.36 -7.69
CA THR A 62 -4.55 14.46 -7.37
C THR A 62 -4.13 15.75 -8.09
N LYS A 63 -2.83 16.02 -8.25
CA LYS A 63 -2.33 17.15 -9.08
C LYS A 63 -2.84 17.12 -10.52
N ILE A 64 -3.06 15.94 -11.11
CA ILE A 64 -3.57 15.81 -12.48
C ILE A 64 -5.07 16.17 -12.61
N LYS A 65 -5.78 16.40 -11.49
CA LYS A 65 -7.18 16.89 -11.54
C LYS A 65 -7.26 18.42 -11.74
N ASN A 66 -6.16 19.15 -11.56
CA ASN A 66 -6.13 20.62 -11.61
C ASN A 66 -5.38 21.20 -12.84
N LYS A 67 -5.24 20.43 -13.93
CA LYS A 67 -4.76 20.94 -15.23
C LYS A 67 -5.73 20.57 -16.33
#